data_AF-A0A8T1SWU3-F1
#
_entry.id   AF-A0A8T1SWU3-F1
#
_cell.length_a   1.000
_cell.length_b   1.000
_cell.length_c   1.000
_cell.angle_alpha   90.00
_cell.angle_beta   90.00
_cell.angle_gamma   90.00
#
_symmetry.space_group_name_H-M   'P 1'
#
loop_
_entity.id
_entity.type
_entity.pdbx_description
1 polymer ?
#
loop_
_entity_poly.entity_id
_entity_poly.type
_entity_poly.pdbx_seq_one_letter_code
_entity_poly.pdbx_strand_id
1 'polypeptide(L)'
;MATTDFLLSFMVMPYSMIRSIESCWYFGDLFCKLHTCCDIMLCTTSIFHLCFISVDRYYAVCDPLHYVTKITVPVIVLFLLISWSVPFLFAFGLVFSELNIEGIEEYVASIDCCGFCALIFNKLWGALASLIAFFFPGTVMVGIYVHIFAVARKHARQIAKIPSAIKCVSAMKNKISTKKENKATKTLSIVMGVFVFCWLPFFILTTADPLINFSTPEDLYNAFLWLGYFNSTCNPIIYGLFYSWFRKAFKMIVTGTIFRPDSSTLTLF
;
A
#
# COMPACT_ATOMS: atom_id res chain seq x y z
N MET A 1 0.11 -0.33 -7.90
CA MET A 1 -0.84 0.13 -6.86
C MET A 1 -2.28 -0.02 -7.32
N ALA A 2 -2.84 0.85 -8.20
CA ALA A 2 -4.26 0.72 -8.59
C ALA A 2 -4.61 -0.67 -9.18
N THR A 3 -3.74 -1.22 -10.03
CA THR A 3 -3.88 -2.61 -10.54
C THR A 3 -3.82 -3.63 -9.42
N THR A 4 -2.90 -3.46 -8.47
CA THR A 4 -2.74 -4.33 -7.30
C THR A 4 -3.99 -4.31 -6.41
N ASP A 5 -4.49 -3.12 -6.10
CA ASP A 5 -5.71 -2.92 -5.30
C ASP A 5 -6.95 -3.49 -6.00
N PHE A 6 -7.03 -3.34 -7.33
CA PHE A 6 -8.09 -3.95 -8.14
C PHE A 6 -8.03 -5.48 -8.10
N LEU A 7 -6.84 -6.06 -8.34
CA LEU A 7 -6.66 -7.51 -8.29
C LEU A 7 -6.94 -8.07 -6.89
N LEU A 8 -6.53 -7.37 -5.83
CA LEU A 8 -6.86 -7.76 -4.45
C LEU A 8 -8.38 -7.77 -4.25
N SER A 9 -9.05 -6.71 -4.68
CA SER A 9 -10.51 -6.57 -4.54
C SER A 9 -11.29 -7.60 -5.37
N PHE A 10 -10.76 -8.00 -6.53
CA PHE A 10 -11.43 -8.92 -7.45
C PHE A 10 -11.11 -10.39 -7.17
N MET A 11 -9.84 -10.72 -6.88
CA MET A 11 -9.37 -12.10 -6.77
C MET A 11 -9.29 -12.59 -5.33
N VAL A 12 -9.09 -11.71 -4.34
CA VAL A 12 -8.85 -12.12 -2.94
C VAL A 12 -10.10 -11.87 -2.10
N MET A 13 -10.60 -10.64 -2.07
CA MET A 13 -11.69 -10.25 -1.17
C MET A 13 -12.98 -11.10 -1.30
N PRO A 14 -13.47 -11.48 -2.50
CA PRO A 14 -14.70 -12.26 -2.60
C PRO A 14 -14.59 -13.66 -1.97
N TYR A 15 -13.46 -14.33 -2.18
CA TYR A 15 -13.22 -15.65 -1.61
C TYR A 15 -12.88 -15.55 -0.11
N SER A 16 -12.17 -14.51 0.32
CA SER A 16 -11.97 -14.22 1.74
C SER A 16 -13.30 -13.94 2.45
N MET A 17 -14.28 -13.32 1.77
CA MET A 17 -15.62 -13.09 2.31
C MET A 17 -16.40 -14.38 2.48
N ILE A 18 -16.36 -15.26 1.48
CA ILE A 18 -16.95 -16.60 1.60
C ILE A 18 -16.33 -17.32 2.80
N ARG A 19 -15.00 -17.31 2.92
CA ARG A 19 -14.29 -17.88 4.07
C ARG A 19 -14.70 -17.28 5.42
N SER A 20 -14.95 -15.98 5.49
CA SER A 20 -15.34 -15.33 6.77
C SER A 20 -16.80 -15.58 7.16
N ILE A 21 -17.65 -16.00 6.24
CA ILE A 21 -19.09 -16.22 6.49
C ILE A 21 -19.40 -17.72 6.60
N GLU A 22 -18.87 -18.52 5.68
CA GLU A 22 -19.02 -19.96 5.66
C GLU A 22 -18.01 -20.58 6.62
N SER A 23 -18.45 -21.56 7.42
CA SER A 23 -17.55 -22.28 8.33
C SER A 23 -16.59 -23.24 7.62
N CYS A 24 -16.73 -23.42 6.29
CA CYS A 24 -15.89 -24.33 5.50
C CYS A 24 -15.52 -23.73 4.13
N TRP A 25 -14.42 -24.23 3.58
CA TRP A 25 -13.74 -23.87 2.34
C TRP A 25 -13.92 -25.00 1.33
N TYR A 26 -14.81 -24.77 0.38
CA TYR A 26 -15.26 -25.78 -0.56
C TYR A 26 -14.43 -25.87 -1.86
N PHE A 27 -13.42 -25.00 -2.02
CA PHE A 27 -12.67 -24.86 -3.27
C PHE A 27 -11.44 -25.77 -3.37
N GLY A 28 -11.13 -26.53 -2.31
CA GLY A 28 -10.00 -27.47 -2.23
C GLY A 28 -8.67 -26.81 -1.82
N ASP A 29 -7.69 -27.66 -1.47
CA ASP A 29 -6.36 -27.26 -0.95
C ASP A 29 -5.56 -26.44 -1.96
N LEU A 30 -5.51 -26.87 -3.22
CA LEU A 30 -4.76 -26.15 -4.26
C LEU A 30 -5.27 -24.71 -4.42
N PHE A 31 -6.59 -24.52 -4.41
CA PHE A 31 -7.16 -23.18 -4.51
C PHE A 31 -6.92 -22.37 -3.23
N CYS A 32 -6.92 -23.01 -2.06
CA CYS A 32 -6.54 -22.37 -0.80
C CYS A 32 -5.11 -21.83 -0.85
N LYS A 33 -4.15 -22.66 -1.25
CA LYS A 33 -2.73 -22.28 -1.38
C LYS A 33 -2.55 -21.17 -2.40
N LEU A 34 -3.19 -21.26 -3.57
CA LEU A 34 -3.13 -20.21 -4.59
C LEU A 34 -3.75 -18.89 -4.11
N HIS A 35 -4.92 -18.93 -3.48
CA HIS A 35 -5.58 -17.75 -2.93
C HIS A 35 -4.72 -17.08 -1.85
N THR A 36 -4.17 -17.87 -0.93
CA THR A 36 -3.26 -17.41 0.12
C THR A 36 -1.98 -16.79 -0.46
N CYS A 37 -1.39 -17.41 -1.49
CA CYS A 37 -0.24 -16.83 -2.20
C CYS A 37 -0.60 -15.50 -2.85
N CYS A 38 -1.75 -15.43 -3.53
CA CYS A 38 -2.23 -14.20 -4.16
C CYS A 38 -2.46 -13.09 -3.13
N ASP A 39 -3.02 -13.41 -1.96
CA ASP A 39 -3.22 -12.44 -0.88
C ASP A 39 -1.89 -11.86 -0.39
N ILE A 40 -0.97 -12.73 0.05
CA ILE A 40 0.36 -12.30 0.54
C ILE A 40 1.08 -11.49 -0.54
N MET A 41 1.09 -11.98 -1.79
CA MET A 41 1.74 -11.32 -2.91
C MET A 41 1.16 -9.93 -3.16
N LEU A 42 -0.16 -9.80 -3.35
CA LEU A 42 -0.79 -8.53 -3.71
C LEU A 42 -0.70 -7.51 -2.56
N CYS A 43 -0.89 -7.95 -1.32
CA CYS A 43 -0.71 -7.09 -0.15
C CYS A 43 0.73 -6.59 -0.05
N THR A 44 1.72 -7.48 -0.19
CA THR A 44 3.14 -7.11 -0.14
C THR A 44 3.52 -6.21 -1.33
N THR A 45 3.04 -6.49 -2.54
CA THR A 45 3.24 -5.63 -3.72
C THR A 45 2.70 -4.22 -3.49
N SER A 46 1.53 -4.08 -2.85
CA SER A 46 0.99 -2.77 -2.49
C SER A 46 1.90 -2.01 -1.51
N ILE A 47 2.54 -2.70 -0.58
CA ILE A 47 3.50 -2.08 0.35
C ILE A 47 4.78 -1.64 -0.38
N PHE A 48 5.33 -2.48 -1.24
CA PHE A 48 6.49 -2.12 -2.07
C PHE A 48 6.19 -0.90 -2.94
N HIS A 49 5.00 -0.82 -3.52
CA HIS A 49 4.57 0.36 -4.26
C HIS A 49 4.52 1.61 -3.37
N LEU A 50 3.99 1.53 -2.15
CA LEU A 50 3.99 2.66 -1.20
C LEU A 50 5.41 3.10 -0.83
N CYS A 51 6.32 2.15 -0.61
CA CYS A 51 7.73 2.43 -0.35
C CYS A 51 8.38 3.18 -1.51
N PHE A 52 8.25 2.65 -2.73
CA PHE A 52 8.86 3.28 -3.90
C PHE A 52 8.23 4.64 -4.23
N ILE A 53 6.93 4.82 -4.02
CA ILE A 53 6.29 6.15 -4.11
C ILE A 53 6.87 7.10 -3.07
N SER A 54 7.14 6.63 -1.85
CA SER A 54 7.74 7.44 -0.78
C SER A 54 9.17 7.87 -1.14
N VAL A 55 9.97 6.95 -1.71
CA VAL A 55 11.32 7.24 -2.20
C VAL A 55 11.30 8.24 -3.37
N ASP A 56 10.41 8.03 -4.34
CA ASP A 56 10.19 8.97 -5.45
C ASP A 56 9.86 10.38 -4.94
N ARG A 57 8.94 10.48 -3.96
CA ARG A 57 8.59 11.76 -3.34
C ARG A 57 9.73 12.39 -2.55
N TYR A 58 10.54 11.58 -1.88
CA TYR A 58 11.74 12.05 -1.20
C TYR A 58 12.65 12.79 -2.17
N TYR A 59 13.01 12.16 -3.30
CA TYR A 59 13.86 12.82 -4.29
C TYR A 59 13.19 14.05 -4.89
N ALA A 60 11.89 13.99 -5.20
CA ALA A 60 11.18 15.13 -5.78
C ALA A 60 11.15 16.37 -4.87
N VAL A 61 11.08 16.20 -3.54
CA VAL A 61 10.94 17.32 -2.59
C VAL A 61 12.26 17.70 -1.92
N CYS A 62 13.06 16.71 -1.52
CA CYS A 62 14.31 16.95 -0.79
C CYS A 62 15.51 17.20 -1.72
N ASP A 63 15.49 16.67 -2.95
CA ASP A 63 16.58 16.84 -3.91
C ASP A 63 16.07 17.09 -5.35
N PRO A 64 15.36 18.21 -5.59
CA PRO A 64 14.70 18.48 -6.87
C PRO A 64 15.66 18.61 -8.06
N LEU A 65 16.93 19.00 -7.82
CA LEU A 65 17.92 19.17 -8.89
C LEU A 65 18.46 17.83 -9.39
N HIS A 66 18.66 16.85 -8.51
CA HIS A 66 19.07 15.51 -8.91
C HIS A 66 17.89 14.58 -9.19
N TYR A 67 16.65 14.96 -8.88
CA TYR A 67 15.46 14.16 -9.16
C TYR A 67 15.42 13.66 -10.62
N VAL A 68 15.63 14.55 -11.59
CA VAL A 68 15.56 14.22 -13.02
C VAL A 68 16.68 13.28 -13.49
N THR A 69 17.81 13.23 -12.79
CA THR A 69 18.94 12.35 -13.12
C THR A 69 18.90 11.03 -12.35
N LYS A 70 18.29 11.02 -11.15
CA LYS A 70 18.19 9.85 -10.27
C LYS A 70 16.94 9.02 -10.54
N ILE A 71 15.79 9.65 -10.74
CA ILE A 71 14.49 8.99 -11.00
C ILE A 71 14.22 9.01 -12.50
N THR A 72 14.78 8.02 -13.19
CA THR A 72 14.60 7.82 -14.63
C THR A 72 13.60 6.70 -14.92
N VAL A 73 13.10 6.63 -16.15
CA VAL A 73 12.15 5.57 -16.57
C VAL A 73 12.70 4.16 -16.30
N PRO A 74 13.96 3.82 -16.59
CA PRO A 74 14.52 2.51 -16.25
C PRO A 74 14.49 2.19 -14.76
N VAL A 75 14.72 3.18 -13.89
CA VAL A 75 14.67 3.01 -12.43
C VAL A 75 13.23 2.72 -11.98
N ILE A 76 12.23 3.40 -12.54
CA ILE A 76 10.82 3.14 -12.25
C ILE A 76 10.42 1.74 -12.72
N VAL A 77 10.84 1.32 -13.92
CA VAL A 77 10.61 -0.03 -14.43
C VAL A 77 11.23 -1.08 -13.49
N LEU A 78 12.46 -0.85 -13.02
CA LEU A 78 13.09 -1.71 -12.02
C LEU A 78 12.29 -1.78 -10.72
N PHE A 79 11.81 -0.66 -10.19
CA PHE A 79 10.95 -0.64 -8.99
C PHE A 79 9.67 -1.45 -9.20
N LEU A 80 9.03 -1.34 -10.36
CA LEU A 80 7.85 -2.14 -10.70
C LEU A 80 8.20 -3.63 -10.75
N LEU A 81 9.28 -4.02 -11.44
CA LEU A 81 9.71 -5.41 -11.52
C LEU A 81 9.99 -6.00 -10.12
N ILE A 82 10.70 -5.28 -9.27
CA ILE A 82 10.96 -5.69 -7.87
C ILE A 82 9.64 -5.84 -7.10
N SER A 83 8.72 -4.89 -7.26
CA SER A 83 7.42 -4.88 -6.55
C SER A 83 6.54 -6.08 -6.88
N TRP A 84 6.68 -6.68 -8.06
CA TRP A 84 5.89 -7.86 -8.45
C TRP A 84 6.66 -9.15 -8.22
N SER A 85 7.92 -9.22 -8.65
CA SER A 85 8.69 -10.45 -8.64
C SER A 85 9.10 -10.88 -7.22
N VAL A 86 9.53 -9.95 -6.37
CA VAL A 86 9.97 -10.31 -5.01
C VAL A 86 8.80 -10.82 -4.16
N PRO A 87 7.65 -10.13 -4.09
CA PRO A 87 6.47 -10.66 -3.41
C PRO A 87 5.96 -11.97 -3.98
N PHE A 88 6.00 -12.16 -5.31
CA PHE A 88 5.62 -13.41 -5.94
C PHE A 88 6.51 -14.57 -5.45
N LEU A 89 7.84 -14.41 -5.56
CA LEU A 89 8.78 -15.45 -5.14
C LEU A 89 8.66 -15.75 -3.65
N PHE A 90 8.50 -14.71 -2.82
CA PHE A 90 8.31 -14.85 -1.38
C PHE A 90 7.02 -15.60 -1.04
N ALA A 91 5.87 -15.16 -1.58
CA ALA A 91 4.57 -15.74 -1.26
C ALA A 91 4.46 -17.19 -1.70
N PHE A 92 4.81 -17.47 -2.96
CA PHE A 92 4.75 -18.83 -3.50
C PHE A 92 5.79 -19.74 -2.85
N GLY A 93 7.02 -19.25 -2.64
CA GLY A 93 8.07 -20.02 -1.96
C GLY A 93 7.69 -20.39 -0.52
N LEU A 94 7.12 -19.45 0.24
CA LEU A 94 6.72 -19.65 1.63
C LEU A 94 5.58 -20.65 1.76
N VAL A 95 4.51 -20.48 0.99
CA VAL A 95 3.27 -21.27 1.12
C VAL A 95 3.42 -22.66 0.49
N PHE A 96 4.02 -22.79 -0.70
CA PHE A 96 4.17 -24.11 -1.35
C PHE A 96 5.25 -24.98 -0.70
N SER A 97 6.23 -24.38 -0.02
CA SER A 97 7.19 -25.13 0.80
C SER A 97 6.66 -25.41 2.21
N GLU A 98 5.45 -24.93 2.54
CA GLU A 98 4.79 -25.10 3.85
C GLU A 98 5.62 -24.59 5.05
N LEU A 99 6.58 -23.71 4.78
CA LEU A 99 7.47 -23.13 5.79
C LEU A 99 6.70 -22.29 6.81
N ASN A 100 5.58 -21.68 6.40
CA ASN A 100 4.72 -20.92 7.31
C ASN A 100 4.04 -21.80 8.37
N ILE A 101 3.91 -23.11 8.16
CA ILE A 101 3.29 -24.05 9.11
C ILE A 101 4.28 -25.04 9.74
N GLU A 102 5.57 -24.93 9.41
CA GLU A 102 6.62 -25.79 9.97
C GLU A 102 6.60 -25.74 11.51
N GLY A 103 6.49 -26.90 12.15
CA GLY A 103 6.43 -27.08 13.61
C GLY A 103 5.08 -26.78 14.26
N ILE A 104 4.04 -26.48 13.48
CA ILE A 104 2.65 -26.30 13.97
C ILE A 104 1.64 -27.15 13.18
N GLU A 105 2.11 -28.20 12.49
CA GLU A 105 1.30 -29.02 11.60
C GLU A 105 0.16 -29.72 12.36
N GLU A 106 0.42 -30.21 13.57
CA GLU A 106 -0.57 -30.88 14.41
C GLU A 106 -1.67 -29.92 14.90
N TYR A 107 -1.31 -28.67 15.17
CA TYR A 107 -2.28 -27.61 15.50
C TYR A 107 -3.17 -27.30 14.30
N VAL A 108 -2.57 -27.12 13.12
CA VAL A 108 -3.32 -26.86 11.88
C VAL A 108 -4.23 -28.05 11.55
N ALA A 109 -3.74 -29.29 11.68
CA ALA A 109 -4.53 -30.50 11.47
C ALA A 109 -5.68 -30.65 12.49
N SER A 110 -5.53 -30.13 13.71
CA SER A 110 -6.61 -30.13 14.71
C SER A 110 -7.74 -29.14 14.38
N ILE A 111 -7.44 -28.13 13.57
CA ILE A 111 -8.39 -27.11 13.10
C ILE A 111 -8.95 -27.48 11.72
N ASP A 112 -8.29 -28.37 10.99
CA ASP A 112 -8.68 -28.88 9.68
C ASP A 112 -9.99 -29.68 9.77
N CYS A 113 -11.10 -28.96 9.98
CA CYS A 113 -12.40 -29.38 9.52
C CYS A 113 -12.32 -29.54 7.99
N CYS A 114 -13.10 -30.44 7.38
CA CYS A 114 -13.13 -30.54 5.92
C CYS A 114 -13.44 -29.16 5.30
N GLY A 115 -12.39 -28.51 4.77
CA GLY A 115 -12.46 -27.15 4.28
C GLY A 115 -12.04 -26.06 5.28
N PHE A 116 -10.95 -26.17 6.01
CA PHE A 116 -10.36 -24.97 6.65
C PHE A 116 -9.29 -24.35 5.74
N CYS A 117 -9.30 -23.02 5.55
CA CYS A 117 -8.32 -22.33 4.72
C CYS A 117 -7.92 -20.99 5.34
N ALA A 118 -7.10 -21.00 6.39
CA ALA A 118 -6.63 -19.76 7.03
C ALA A 118 -5.15 -19.50 6.77
N LEU A 119 -4.80 -18.21 6.70
CA LEU A 119 -3.42 -17.78 6.67
C LEU A 119 -2.83 -17.86 8.07
N ILE A 120 -2.13 -18.96 8.36
CA ILE A 120 -1.45 -19.19 9.64
C ILE A 120 0.07 -19.07 9.44
N PHE A 121 0.73 -18.44 10.39
CA PHE A 121 2.18 -18.38 10.45
C PHE A 121 2.68 -18.96 11.78
N ASN A 122 3.75 -19.76 11.72
CA ASN A 122 4.51 -20.12 12.90
C ASN A 122 5.24 -18.89 13.47
N LYS A 123 5.84 -19.06 14.65
CA LYS A 123 6.52 -17.98 15.36
C LYS A 123 7.62 -17.30 14.55
N LEU A 124 8.39 -18.06 13.77
CA LEU A 124 9.50 -17.53 12.98
C LEU A 124 8.98 -16.71 11.81
N TRP A 125 8.12 -17.29 10.98
CA TRP A 125 7.62 -16.63 9.78
C TRP A 125 6.61 -15.54 10.08
N GLY A 126 5.84 -15.64 11.17
CA GLY A 126 4.96 -14.56 11.63
C GLY A 126 5.74 -13.30 11.96
N ALA A 127 6.87 -13.45 12.66
CA ALA A 127 7.76 -12.33 12.96
C ALA A 127 8.51 -11.81 11.73
N LEU A 128 9.12 -12.70 10.93
CA LEU A 128 9.90 -12.32 9.75
C LEU A 128 9.03 -11.68 8.66
N ALA A 129 7.88 -12.28 8.35
CA ALA A 129 6.95 -11.73 7.36
C ALA A 129 6.42 -10.38 7.82
N SER A 130 6.04 -10.22 9.10
CA SER A 130 5.59 -8.93 9.63
C SER A 130 6.69 -7.86 9.62
N LEU A 131 7.93 -8.25 9.92
CA LEU A 131 9.08 -7.34 9.87
C LEU A 131 9.35 -6.84 8.45
N ILE A 132 9.43 -7.77 7.50
CA ILE A 132 9.78 -7.49 6.10
C ILE A 132 8.63 -6.78 5.38
N ALA A 133 7.39 -7.21 5.62
CA ALA A 133 6.23 -6.64 4.94
C ALA A 133 5.79 -5.32 5.55
N PHE A 134 5.89 -5.10 6.86
CA PHE A 134 5.29 -3.93 7.50
C PHE A 134 6.23 -3.09 8.36
N PHE A 135 6.88 -3.67 9.37
CA PHE A 135 7.61 -2.85 10.35
C PHE A 135 8.82 -2.14 9.73
N PHE A 136 9.62 -2.85 8.93
CA PHE A 136 10.76 -2.24 8.24
C PHE A 136 10.31 -1.23 7.16
N PRO A 137 9.45 -1.60 6.19
CA PRO A 137 8.88 -0.66 5.22
C PRO A 137 8.21 0.56 5.87
N GLY A 138 7.36 0.34 6.87
CA GLY A 138 6.62 1.36 7.58
C GLY A 138 7.53 2.37 8.29
N THR A 139 8.57 1.88 8.97
CA THR A 139 9.55 2.75 9.64
C THR A 139 10.30 3.62 8.65
N VAL A 140 10.77 3.04 7.54
CA VAL A 140 11.46 3.78 6.47
C VAL A 140 10.54 4.85 5.88
N MET A 141 9.30 4.49 5.55
CA MET A 141 8.32 5.41 4.98
C MET A 141 8.01 6.57 5.94
N VAL A 142 7.72 6.28 7.21
CA VAL A 142 7.45 7.30 8.22
C VAL A 142 8.66 8.24 8.38
N GLY A 143 9.87 7.69 8.45
CA GLY A 143 11.10 8.49 8.52
C GLY A 143 11.27 9.43 7.33
N ILE A 144 11.03 8.93 6.11
CA ILE A 144 11.05 9.72 4.88
C ILE A 144 10.03 10.87 4.95
N TYR A 145 8.77 10.61 5.31
CA TYR A 145 7.75 11.66 5.36
C TYR A 145 8.02 12.70 6.45
N VAL A 146 8.50 12.27 7.63
CA VAL A 146 8.92 13.20 8.69
C VAL A 146 10.02 14.13 8.18
N HIS A 147 11.01 13.58 7.46
CA HIS A 147 12.07 14.38 6.85
C HIS A 147 11.53 15.36 5.79
N ILE A 148 10.67 14.89 4.88
CA ILE A 148 10.02 15.72 3.85
C ILE A 148 9.27 16.89 4.51
N PHE A 149 8.47 16.63 5.55
CA PHE A 149 7.74 17.67 6.27
C PHE A 149 8.67 18.64 7.02
N ALA A 150 9.78 18.17 7.57
CA ALA A 150 10.77 19.03 8.20
C ALA A 150 11.40 20.00 7.19
N VAL A 151 11.80 19.49 6.02
CA VAL A 151 12.35 20.28 4.91
C VAL A 151 11.33 21.29 4.38
N ALA A 152 10.09 20.85 4.12
CA ALA A 152 9.01 21.74 3.67
C ALA A 152 8.72 22.87 4.67
N ARG A 153 8.70 22.57 5.98
CA ARG A 153 8.55 23.59 7.04
C ARG A 153 9.73 24.54 7.10
N LYS A 154 10.96 24.06 6.91
CA LYS A 154 12.17 24.90 6.86
C LYS A 154 12.11 25.88 5.69
N HIS A 155 11.74 25.42 4.49
CA HIS A 155 11.55 26.28 3.32
C HIS A 155 10.44 27.32 3.52
N ALA A 156 9.31 26.93 4.10
CA ALA A 156 8.21 27.86 4.41
C ALA A 156 8.68 28.98 5.39
N ARG A 157 9.46 28.63 6.42
CA ARG A 157 10.02 29.60 7.37
C ARG A 157 11.04 30.54 6.71
N GLN A 158 11.89 30.04 5.83
CA GLN A 158 12.86 30.87 5.10
C GLN A 158 12.16 31.86 4.16
N ILE A 159 11.13 31.41 3.43
CA ILE A 159 10.33 32.28 2.55
C ILE A 159 9.57 33.34 3.35
N ALA A 160 9.09 33.00 4.56
CA ALA A 160 8.42 33.97 5.43
C ALA A 160 9.33 35.16 5.78
N LYS A 161 10.63 34.93 5.99
CA LYS A 161 11.65 35.95 6.33
C LYS A 161 12.09 36.84 5.16
N ILE A 162 11.77 36.50 3.91
CA ILE A 162 12.14 37.32 2.75
C ILE A 162 11.33 38.64 2.75
N PRO A 163 12.00 39.82 2.62
CA PRO A 163 11.34 41.12 2.54
C PRO A 163 10.29 41.19 1.43
N SER A 164 9.17 41.87 1.72
CA SER A 164 7.99 41.97 0.85
C SER A 164 8.31 42.45 -0.58
N ALA A 165 9.31 43.33 -0.73
CA ALA A 165 9.74 43.87 -2.01
C ALA A 165 10.37 42.83 -2.97
N ILE A 166 11.12 41.85 -2.43
CA ILE A 166 11.80 40.80 -3.22
C ILE A 166 10.85 39.62 -3.52
N LYS A 167 9.80 39.45 -2.70
CA LYS A 167 8.77 38.41 -2.91
C LYS A 167 8.05 38.54 -4.25
N CYS A 168 7.75 39.74 -4.75
CA CYS A 168 6.90 39.88 -5.94
C CYS A 168 7.49 39.28 -7.22
N VAL A 169 8.81 39.31 -7.42
CA VAL A 169 9.46 38.93 -8.69
C VAL A 169 9.69 37.41 -8.80
N SER A 170 10.05 36.73 -7.70
CA SER A 170 10.29 35.27 -7.70
C SER A 170 9.08 34.43 -7.25
N ALA A 171 8.12 35.02 -6.53
CA ALA A 171 7.05 34.24 -5.89
C ALA A 171 5.98 33.74 -6.86
N MET A 172 5.76 34.34 -8.04
CA MET A 172 4.60 33.97 -8.88
C MET A 172 4.81 32.64 -9.62
N LYS A 173 6.02 32.38 -10.12
CA LYS A 173 6.38 31.11 -10.78
C LYS A 173 6.64 29.97 -9.78
N ASN A 174 7.33 30.26 -8.67
CA ASN A 174 7.60 29.26 -7.63
C ASN A 174 6.38 28.94 -6.75
N LYS A 175 5.46 29.89 -6.45
CA LYS A 175 4.26 29.59 -5.63
C LYS A 175 3.41 28.48 -6.22
N ILE A 176 3.26 28.42 -7.54
CA ILE A 176 2.33 27.50 -8.19
C ILE A 176 2.90 26.07 -8.16
N SER A 177 4.18 25.88 -8.50
CA SER A 177 4.85 24.57 -8.40
C SER A 177 4.90 24.08 -6.96
N THR A 178 5.36 24.91 -6.03
CA THR A 178 5.47 24.55 -4.60
C THR A 178 4.09 24.29 -3.96
N LYS A 179 3.02 25.00 -4.37
CA LYS A 179 1.65 24.69 -3.90
C LYS A 179 1.14 23.34 -4.44
N LYS A 180 1.43 23.03 -5.71
CA LYS A 180 1.01 21.76 -6.35
C LYS A 180 1.76 20.57 -5.73
N GLU A 181 3.07 20.71 -5.49
CA GLU A 181 3.91 19.74 -4.82
C GLU A 181 3.52 19.53 -3.35
N ASN A 182 3.34 20.61 -2.57
CA ASN A 182 2.90 20.49 -1.17
C ASN A 182 1.54 19.79 -1.05
N LYS A 183 0.63 20.01 -2.01
CA LYS A 183 -0.66 19.33 -2.04
C LYS A 183 -0.50 17.83 -2.33
N ALA A 184 0.34 17.46 -3.29
CA ALA A 184 0.63 16.05 -3.60
C ALA A 184 1.29 15.33 -2.41
N THR A 185 2.29 15.95 -1.77
CA THR A 185 2.92 15.42 -0.56
C THR A 185 1.92 15.23 0.57
N LYS A 186 1.04 16.22 0.81
CA LYS A 186 -0.03 16.09 1.82
C LYS A 186 -0.94 14.89 1.54
N THR A 187 -1.37 14.71 0.29
CA THR A 187 -2.19 13.55 -0.10
C THR A 187 -1.47 12.23 0.20
N LEU A 188 -0.20 12.12 -0.16
CA LEU A 188 0.57 10.88 0.03
C LEU A 188 0.87 10.59 1.50
N SER A 189 0.98 11.61 2.35
CA SER A 189 1.05 11.41 3.80
C SER A 189 -0.28 10.94 4.40
N ILE A 190 -1.42 11.33 3.83
CA ILE A 190 -2.73 10.76 4.22
C ILE A 190 -2.79 9.28 3.82
N VAL A 191 -2.37 8.94 2.58
CA VAL A 191 -2.27 7.54 2.14
C VAL A 191 -1.39 6.73 3.10
N MET A 192 -0.25 7.29 3.53
CA MET A 192 0.64 6.64 4.49
C MET A 192 -0.01 6.41 5.86
N GLY A 193 -0.72 7.41 6.38
CA GLY A 193 -1.42 7.31 7.66
C GLY A 193 -2.52 6.25 7.64
N VAL A 194 -3.29 6.19 6.54
CA VAL A 194 -4.33 5.16 6.34
C VAL A 194 -3.69 3.78 6.25
N PHE A 195 -2.60 3.63 5.51
CA PHE A 195 -1.87 2.37 5.42
C PHE A 195 -1.43 1.85 6.80
N VAL A 196 -0.77 2.69 7.61
CA VAL A 196 -0.33 2.29 8.95
C VAL A 196 -1.52 1.96 9.83
N PHE A 197 -2.57 2.76 9.82
CA PHE A 197 -3.77 2.52 10.62
C PHE A 197 -4.46 1.19 10.26
N CYS A 198 -4.58 0.91 8.97
CA CYS A 198 -5.26 -0.28 8.47
C CYS A 198 -4.48 -1.58 8.77
N TRP A 199 -3.16 -1.55 8.59
CA TRP A 199 -2.33 -2.75 8.64
C TRP A 199 -1.69 -3.03 10.00
N LEU A 200 -1.44 -2.01 10.82
CA LEU A 200 -0.77 -2.17 12.11
C LEU A 200 -1.45 -3.21 13.03
N PRO A 201 -2.78 -3.21 13.21
CA PRO A 201 -3.43 -4.19 14.09
C PRO A 201 -3.21 -5.63 13.63
N PHE A 202 -3.31 -5.87 12.32
CA PHE A 202 -3.12 -7.19 11.72
C PHE A 202 -1.68 -7.72 11.90
N PHE A 203 -0.68 -6.88 11.67
CA PHE A 203 0.73 -7.30 11.80
C PHE A 203 1.15 -7.49 13.26
N ILE A 204 0.60 -6.70 14.20
CA ILE A 204 0.77 -6.94 15.63
C ILE A 204 0.20 -8.31 15.99
N LEU A 205 -1.03 -8.59 15.54
CA LEU A 205 -1.72 -9.84 15.82
C LEU A 205 -0.97 -11.04 15.23
N THR A 206 -0.57 -10.98 13.95
CA THR A 206 0.21 -12.04 13.28
C THR A 206 1.53 -12.35 13.99
N THR A 207 2.16 -11.35 14.61
CA THR A 207 3.39 -11.55 15.37
C THR A 207 3.12 -12.10 16.78
N ALA A 208 2.02 -11.68 17.41
CA ALA A 208 1.70 -12.02 18.80
C ALA A 208 0.98 -13.38 18.93
N ASP A 209 0.16 -13.75 17.95
CA ASP A 209 -0.71 -14.92 18.02
C ASP A 209 0.05 -16.24 18.26
N PRO A 210 1.18 -16.52 17.58
CA PRO A 210 2.00 -17.69 17.88
C PRO A 210 2.66 -17.66 19.27
N LEU A 211 2.78 -16.48 19.90
CA LEU A 211 3.36 -16.31 21.25
C LEU A 211 2.34 -16.61 22.35
N ILE A 212 1.05 -16.50 22.04
CA ILE A 212 -0.06 -16.79 22.95
C ILE A 212 -0.74 -18.12 22.63
N ASN A 213 -0.01 -19.03 21.96
CA ASN A 213 -0.51 -20.34 21.54
C ASN A 213 -1.80 -20.26 20.71
N PHE A 214 -1.87 -19.28 19.80
CA PHE A 214 -2.99 -19.10 18.87
C PHE A 214 -4.36 -18.93 19.56
N SER A 215 -4.36 -18.28 20.74
CA SER A 215 -5.59 -18.05 21.53
C SER A 215 -6.46 -16.91 21.00
N THR A 216 -6.10 -16.28 19.88
CA THR A 216 -6.88 -15.17 19.30
C THR A 216 -8.21 -15.70 18.73
N PRO A 217 -9.35 -15.08 19.06
CA PRO A 217 -10.63 -15.40 18.42
C PRO A 217 -10.56 -15.18 16.90
N GLU A 218 -11.10 -16.11 16.12
CA GLU A 218 -11.07 -16.05 14.66
C GLU A 218 -11.74 -14.77 14.11
N ASP A 219 -12.86 -14.35 14.70
CA ASP A 219 -13.54 -13.11 14.34
C ASP A 219 -12.64 -11.87 14.48
N LEU A 220 -11.80 -11.84 15.51
CA LEU A 220 -10.87 -10.74 15.74
C LEU A 220 -9.74 -10.75 14.69
N TYR A 221 -9.21 -11.93 14.37
CA TYR A 221 -8.21 -12.09 13.30
C TYR A 221 -8.78 -11.61 11.96
N ASN A 222 -9.97 -12.09 11.60
CA ASN A 222 -10.65 -11.72 10.36
C ASN A 222 -10.99 -10.22 10.34
N ALA A 223 -11.44 -9.63 11.45
CA ALA A 223 -11.73 -8.19 11.52
C ALA A 223 -10.50 -7.33 11.21
N PHE A 224 -9.32 -7.67 11.76
CA PHE A 224 -8.09 -6.94 11.47
C PHE A 224 -7.54 -7.21 10.06
N LEU A 225 -7.73 -8.41 9.52
CA LEU A 225 -7.41 -8.70 8.12
C LEU A 225 -8.28 -7.85 7.17
N TRP A 226 -9.60 -7.79 7.41
CA TRP A 226 -10.53 -6.95 6.65
C TRP A 226 -10.22 -5.46 6.77
N LEU A 227 -9.77 -5.00 7.93
CA LEU A 227 -9.27 -3.64 8.11
C LEU A 227 -8.02 -3.38 7.24
N GLY A 228 -7.14 -4.36 7.08
CA GLY A 228 -6.02 -4.33 6.14
C GLY A 228 -6.49 -4.20 4.68
N TYR A 229 -7.44 -5.03 4.25
CA TYR A 229 -8.04 -4.97 2.92
C TYR A 229 -8.71 -3.62 2.61
N PHE A 230 -9.32 -2.99 3.61
CA PHE A 230 -9.96 -1.67 3.48
C PHE A 230 -8.97 -0.57 3.03
N ASN A 231 -7.66 -0.73 3.27
CA ASN A 231 -6.64 0.17 2.75
C ASN A 231 -6.70 0.30 1.21
N SER A 232 -6.88 -0.82 0.50
CA SER A 232 -6.96 -0.82 -0.97
C SER A 232 -8.20 -0.07 -1.47
N THR A 233 -9.31 -0.10 -0.73
CA THR A 233 -10.52 0.68 -1.01
C THR A 233 -10.30 2.18 -0.77
N CYS A 234 -9.53 2.54 0.26
CA CYS A 234 -9.23 3.93 0.59
C CYS A 234 -8.41 4.65 -0.49
N ASN A 235 -7.51 3.93 -1.17
CA ASN A 235 -6.59 4.52 -2.15
C ASN A 235 -7.31 5.33 -3.26
N PRO A 236 -8.24 4.77 -4.06
CA PRO A 236 -9.01 5.54 -5.03
C PRO A 236 -9.81 6.71 -4.43
N ILE A 237 -10.37 6.55 -3.22
CA ILE A 237 -11.15 7.59 -2.55
C ILE A 237 -10.26 8.78 -2.19
N ILE A 238 -9.09 8.52 -1.61
CA ILE A 238 -8.12 9.56 -1.27
C ILE A 238 -7.68 10.30 -2.54
N TYR A 239 -7.36 9.57 -3.61
CA TYR A 239 -7.00 10.21 -4.87
C TYR A 239 -8.15 11.04 -5.46
N GLY A 240 -9.37 10.49 -5.42
CA GLY A 240 -10.59 11.18 -5.82
C GLY A 240 -10.88 12.45 -5.03
N LEU A 241 -10.64 12.48 -3.73
CA LEU A 241 -10.92 13.67 -2.92
C LEU A 241 -9.84 14.74 -3.07
N PHE A 242 -8.57 14.34 -3.10
CA PHE A 242 -7.45 15.29 -2.98
C PHE A 242 -6.82 15.70 -4.31
N TYR A 243 -6.93 14.91 -5.38
CA TYR A 243 -6.44 15.31 -6.71
C TYR A 243 -7.54 15.97 -7.55
N SER A 244 -7.40 17.28 -7.78
CA SER A 244 -8.36 18.06 -8.59
C SER A 244 -8.43 17.61 -10.06
N TRP A 245 -7.29 17.20 -10.63
CA TRP A 245 -7.23 16.66 -11.99
C TRP A 245 -7.89 15.28 -12.08
N PHE A 246 -7.73 14.45 -11.05
CA PHE A 246 -8.38 13.14 -10.96
C PHE A 246 -9.91 13.28 -10.91
N ARG A 247 -10.44 14.24 -10.15
CA ARG A 247 -11.88 14.55 -10.14
C ARG A 247 -12.40 14.98 -11.51
N LYS A 248 -11.63 15.81 -12.24
CA LYS A 248 -12.00 16.23 -13.60
C LYS A 248 -12.05 15.02 -14.53
N ALA A 249 -11.02 14.16 -14.51
CA ALA A 249 -10.97 12.95 -15.31
C ALA A 249 -12.13 12.00 -14.97
N PHE A 250 -12.37 11.74 -13.68
CA PHE A 250 -13.47 10.91 -13.22
C PHE A 250 -14.84 11.45 -13.66
N LYS A 251 -15.06 12.77 -13.51
CA LYS A 251 -16.28 13.42 -14.02
C LYS A 251 -16.42 13.26 -15.52
N MET A 252 -15.35 13.40 -16.30
CA MET A 252 -15.38 13.20 -17.75
C MET A 252 -15.74 11.77 -18.14
N ILE A 253 -15.22 10.77 -17.41
CA ILE A 253 -15.55 9.35 -17.61
C ILE A 253 -17.04 9.12 -17.32
N VAL A 254 -17.52 9.53 -16.13
CA VAL A 254 -18.91 9.28 -15.71
C VAL A 254 -19.93 10.02 -16.57
N THR A 255 -19.59 11.23 -17.04
CA THR A 255 -20.48 12.03 -17.92
C THR A 255 -20.40 11.62 -19.39
N GLY A 256 -19.58 10.62 -19.75
CA GLY A 256 -19.36 10.22 -21.13
C GLY A 256 -18.65 11.27 -22.00
N THR A 257 -18.17 12.36 -21.40
CA THR A 257 -17.47 13.44 -22.11
C THR A 257 -16.16 12.94 -22.75
N ILE A 258 -15.60 11.85 -22.23
CA ILE A 258 -14.42 11.19 -22.81
C ILE A 258 -14.65 10.67 -24.25
N PHE A 259 -15.89 10.33 -24.61
CA PHE A 259 -16.24 9.84 -25.94
C PHE A 259 -16.49 10.97 -26.95
N ARG A 260 -16.37 12.24 -26.55
CA ARG A 260 -16.49 13.37 -27.48
C ARG A 260 -15.23 13.47 -28.36
N PRO A 261 -15.36 13.86 -29.64
CA PRO A 261 -14.22 13.99 -30.56
C PRO A 261 -13.12 14.92 -30.03
N ASP A 262 -13.50 15.98 -29.32
CA ASP A 262 -12.57 16.99 -28.78
C ASP A 262 -11.93 16.58 -27.44
N SER A 263 -12.20 15.37 -26.93
CA SER A 263 -11.78 14.96 -25.58
C SER A 263 -10.26 14.92 -25.41
N SER A 264 -9.52 14.68 -26.49
CA SER A 264 -8.05 14.67 -26.53
C SER A 264 -7.42 16.06 -26.31
N THR A 265 -8.18 17.13 -26.49
CA THR A 265 -7.71 18.53 -26.32
C THR A 265 -7.97 19.09 -24.92
N LEU A 266 -8.72 18.37 -24.07
CA LEU A 266 -9.10 18.83 -22.74
C LEU A 266 -7.91 18.76 -21.76
N THR A 267 -7.58 19.91 -21.15
CA THR A 267 -6.50 20.02 -20.16
C THR A 267 -6.96 19.56 -18.78
N LEU A 268 -6.40 18.44 -18.32
CA LEU A 268 -6.66 17.89 -16.98
C LEU A 268 -5.87 18.60 -15.86
N PHE A 269 -4.74 19.26 -16.18
CA PHE A 269 -3.72 19.72 -15.23
C PHE A 269 -3.70 21.20 -14.88
#